data_AF-A0A846DQG9-F1
#
_entry.id   AF-A0A846DQG9-F1
#
_cell.length_a   1.000
_cell.length_b   1.000
_cell.length_c   1.000
_cell.angle_alpha   90.00
_cell.angle_beta   90.00
_cell.angle_gamma   90.00
#
_symmetry.space_group_name_H-M   'P 1'
#
loop_
_entity.id
_entity.type
_entity.pdbx_description
1 polymer ?
#
loop_
_entity_poly.entity_id
_entity_poly.type
_entity_poly.pdbx_seq_one_letter_code
_entity_poly.pdbx_strand_id
1 'polypeptide(L)' 'MTQLITVTFDGHFLKPKNPLDLEVNKEYQIQLISEIHKAEQINDLDVSAQLYAEIYQEDLELQQLTDAACADFIE' A
#
# COMPACT_ATOMS: atom_id res chain seq x y z
N MET A 1 19.79 15.58 13.19
CA MET A 1 20.08 14.17 12.84
C MET A 1 19.01 13.31 13.51
N THR A 2 18.33 12.43 12.77
CA THR A 2 17.30 11.55 13.31
C THR A 2 17.96 10.26 13.80
N GLN A 3 17.71 9.86 15.06
CA GLN A 3 18.28 8.66 15.65
C GLN A 3 17.25 7.54 15.71
N LEU A 4 17.60 6.37 15.19
CA LEU A 4 16.76 5.19 15.26
C LEU A 4 16.95 4.52 16.63
N ILE A 5 15.86 4.32 17.37
CA ILE A 5 15.88 3.70 18.70
C ILE A 5 14.94 2.51 18.75
N THR A 6 15.34 1.48 19.49
CA THR A 6 14.47 0.35 19.79
C THR A 6 13.85 0.56 21.17
N VAL A 7 12.53 0.54 21.22
CA VAL A 7 11.74 0.70 22.45
C VAL A 7 10.85 -0.52 22.67
N THR A 8 10.57 -0.83 23.93
CA THR A 8 9.54 -1.79 24.34
C THR A 8 8.31 -1.04 24.81
N PHE A 9 7.14 -1.41 24.29
CA PHE A 9 5.86 -0.82 24.68
C PHE A 9 5.14 -1.74 25.68
N ASP A 10 4.81 -1.22 26.87
CA ASP A 10 4.12 -1.96 27.93
C ASP A 10 2.60 -1.65 28.01
N GLY A 11 2.04 -1.06 26.96
CA GLY A 11 0.63 -0.67 26.87
C GLY A 11 0.35 0.78 27.28
N HIS A 12 1.27 1.42 28.02
CA HIS A 12 1.12 2.82 28.43
C HIS A 12 2.39 3.65 28.19
N PHE A 13 3.57 3.03 28.29
CA PHE A 13 4.86 3.71 28.19
C PHE A 13 5.76 3.06 27.14
N LEU A 14 6.53 3.90 26.45
CA LEU A 14 7.63 3.46 25.58
C LEU A 14 8.92 3.50 26.39
N LYS A 15 9.48 2.32 26.66
CA LYS A 15 10.74 2.16 27.38
C LYS A 15 11.87 1.90 26.39
N PRO A 16 12.86 2.79 26.25
CA PRO A 16 13.97 2.56 25.34
C PRO A 16 14.91 1.48 25.87
N LYS A 17 15.45 0.65 24.98
CA LYS A 17 16.44 -0.37 25.37
C LYS A 17 17.78 0.23 25.80
N ASN A 18 18.13 1.37 25.22
CA ASN A 18 19.32 2.14 25.57
C ASN A 18 18.87 3.43 26.26
N PRO A 19 19.65 3.93 27.24
CA PRO A 19 19.35 5.22 27.87
C PRO A 19 19.31 6.33 26.82
N LEU A 20 18.22 7.08 26.84
CA LEU A 20 17.98 8.24 26.00
C LEU A 20 18.17 9.48 26.85
N ASP A 21 19.05 10.37 26.41
CA ASP A 21 19.20 11.69 27.02
C ASP A 21 18.19 12.63 26.37
N LEU A 22 16.98 12.64 26.94
CA LEU A 22 15.87 13.50 26.54
C LEU A 22 15.57 14.47 27.67
N GLU A 23 15.31 15.72 27.32
CA GLU A 23 14.91 16.74 28.28
C GLU A 23 13.50 16.47 28.78
N VAL A 24 13.33 16.51 30.10
CA VAL A 24 12.04 16.34 30.76
C VAL A 24 11.13 17.52 30.42
N ASN A 25 9.86 17.25 30.11
CA ASN A 25 8.83 18.23 29.70
C ASN A 25 9.02 18.84 28.30
N LYS A 26 9.83 18.24 27.42
CA LYS A 26 9.80 18.52 25.99
C LYS A 26 8.94 17.53 25.22
N GLU A 27 8.27 18.02 24.19
CA GLU A 27 7.55 17.19 23.24
C GLU A 27 8.53 16.58 22.23
N TYR A 28 8.38 15.29 21.96
CA TYR A 28 9.19 14.56 20.99
C TYR A 28 8.27 13.83 20.02
N GLN A 29 8.52 13.99 18.72
CA GLN A 29 7.82 13.25 17.69
C GLN A 29 8.48 11.87 17.51
N ILE A 30 7.70 10.81 17.69
CA ILE A 30 8.16 9.43 17.48
C ILE A 30 7.51 8.92 16.20
N GLN A 31 8.35 8.48 15.25
CA GLN A 31 7.88 7.81 14.05
C GLN A 31 8.08 6.30 14.21
N LEU A 32 6.96 5.58 14.33
CA LEU A 32 6.97 4.13 14.36
C LEU A 32 7.26 3.60 12.95
N ILE A 33 8.42 2.99 12.76
CA ILE A 33 8.76 2.28 11.53
C ILE A 33 8.25 0.85 11.72
N SER A 34 7.02 0.57 11.29
CA SER A 34 6.50 -0.80 11.24
C SER A 34 6.85 -1.42 9.88
N GLU A 35 7.42 -2.63 9.89
CA GLU A 35 7.69 -3.41 8.66
C GLU A 35 6.41 -3.96 8.00
N ILE A 36 5.22 -3.63 8.54
CA ILE A 36 3.92 -4.12 8.05
C ILE A 36 3.60 -3.58 6.64
N HIS A 37 4.23 -2.49 6.20
CA HIS A 37 4.00 -1.88 4.89
C HIS A 37 4.35 -2.76 3.68
N LYS A 38 5.11 -3.86 3.84
CA LYS A 38 5.42 -4.75 2.70
C LYS A 38 4.29 -5.70 2.32
N ALA A 39 3.42 -6.08 3.25
CA ALA A 39 2.34 -7.01 2.96
C ALA A 39 1.17 -6.32 2.24
N GLU A 40 0.86 -5.07 2.60
CA GLU A 40 -0.20 -4.28 1.97
C GLU A 40 0.15 -3.91 0.51
N GLN A 41 1.39 -3.49 0.24
CA GLN A 41 1.81 -3.16 -1.13
C GLN A 41 1.77 -4.35 -2.10
N ILE A 42 2.04 -5.58 -1.62
CA ILE A 42 1.94 -6.78 -2.46
C ILE A 42 0.48 -7.10 -2.77
N ASN A 43 -0.41 -6.96 -1.79
CA ASN A 43 -1.84 -7.17 -1.98
C ASN A 43 -2.44 -6.14 -2.97
N ASP A 44 -2.05 -4.87 -2.85
CA ASP A 44 -2.51 -3.81 -3.76
C ASP A 44 -2.07 -4.03 -5.20
N LEU A 45 -0.85 -4.55 -5.42
CA LEU A 45 -0.35 -4.89 -6.75
C LEU A 45 -1.12 -6.05 -7.39
N ASP A 46 -1.42 -7.10 -6.61
CA ASP A 46 -2.12 -8.29 -7.11
C ASP A 46 -3.59 -7.97 -7.44
N VAL A 47 -4.25 -7.19 -6.58
CA VAL A 47 -5.60 -6.66 -6.81
C VAL A 47 -5.63 -5.75 -8.04
N SER A 48 -4.64 -4.86 -8.19
CA SER A 48 -4.55 -3.98 -9.36
C SER A 48 -4.33 -4.78 -10.65
N ALA A 49 -3.49 -5.80 -10.63
CA ALA A 49 -3.24 -6.67 -11.77
C ALA A 49 -4.50 -7.43 -12.21
N GLN A 50 -5.29 -7.94 -11.26
CA GLN A 50 -6.57 -8.58 -11.54
C GLN A 50 -7.56 -7.62 -12.19
N LEU A 51 -7.68 -6.41 -11.66
CA LEU A 51 -8.57 -5.38 -12.22
C LEU A 51 -8.18 -5.01 -13.67
N TYR A 52 -6.88 -4.86 -13.96
CA TYR A 52 -6.43 -4.58 -15.32
C TYR A 52 -6.70 -5.75 -16.29
N ALA A 53 -6.61 -6.99 -15.81
CA ALA A 53 -6.92 -8.17 -16.63
C ALA A 53 -8.41 -8.22 -16.99
N GLU A 54 -9.29 -7.91 -16.03
CA GLU A 54 -10.74 -7.81 -16.27
C GLU A 54 -11.09 -6.71 -17.27
N ILE A 55 -10.56 -5.49 -17.09
CA ILE A 55 -10.79 -4.37 -18.02
C ILE A 55 -10.33 -4.72 -19.44
N TYR A 56 -9.16 -5.35 -19.58
CA TYR A 56 -8.65 -5.75 -20.90
C TYR A 56 -9.56 -6.77 -21.58
N GLN A 57 -10.10 -7.72 -20.81
CA GLN A 57 -11.03 -8.71 -21.32
C GLN A 57 -12.35 -8.07 -21.78
N GLU A 58 -12.91 -7.15 -20.98
CA GLU A 58 -14.11 -6.41 -21.36
C GLU A 58 -13.93 -5.57 -22.64
N ASP A 59 -12.77 -4.90 -22.78
CA ASP A 59 -12.45 -4.10 -23.97
C ASP A 59 -12.33 -4.98 -25.23
N LEU A 60 -11.74 -6.18 -25.10
CA LEU A 60 -11.65 -7.14 -26.19
C LEU A 60 -13.04 -7.61 -26.64
N GLU A 61 -13.93 -7.90 -25.69
CA GLU A 61 -15.32 -8.30 -25.99
C GLU A 61 -16.10 -7.17 -26.67
N LEU A 62 -15.95 -5.94 -26.19
CA LEU A 62 -16.52 -4.74 -26.82
C LEU A 62 -16.02 -4.54 -28.25
N GLN A 63 -14.72 -4.75 -28.47
CA GLN A 63 -14.13 -4.63 -29.81
C GLN A 63 -14.71 -5.68 -30.75
N GLN A 64 -14.83 -6.93 -30.31
CA GLN A 64 -15.42 -8.01 -31.11
C GLN A 64 -16.89 -7.73 -31.45
N LEU A 65 -17.67 -7.23 -30.50
CA LEU A 65 -19.06 -6.83 -30.73
C LEU A 65 -19.16 -5.68 -31.73
N THR A 66 -18.24 -4.72 -31.63
CA THR A 66 -18.18 -3.57 -32.56
C THR A 66 -17.82 -4.04 -33.96
N ASP A 67 -16.81 -4.90 -34.10
CA ASP A 67 -16.39 -5.46 -35.39
C ASP A 67 -17.52 -6.28 -36.03
N ALA A 68 -18.23 -7.10 -35.25
CA ALA A 68 -19.38 -7.86 -35.71
C ALA A 68 -20.53 -6.94 -36.17
N ALA A 69 -20.87 -5.91 -35.40
CA ALA A 69 -21.90 -4.95 -35.76
C ALA A 69 -21.54 -4.14 -37.01
N CYS A 70 -20.26 -3.80 -37.20
CA CYS A 70 -19.76 -3.16 -38.40
C CYS A 70 -19.85 -4.08 -39.62
N ALA A 71 -19.52 -5.37 -39.47
CA ALA A 71 -19.64 -6.36 -40.53
C ALA A 71 -21.11 -6.52 -40.98
N ASP A 72 -22.03 -6.69 -40.02
CA ASP A 72 -23.47 -6.81 -40.27
C ASP A 72 -24.10 -5.57 -40.91
N PHE A 73 -23.50 -4.38 -40.75
CA PHE A 73 -23.97 -3.14 -41.36
C PHE A 73 -23.50 -2.95 -42.81
N ILE A 74 -22.38 -3.59 -43.18
CA ILE A 74 -21.76 -3.45 -44.51
C ILE A 74 -22.28 -4.51 -45.50
N GLU A 75 -22.72 -5.68 -45.02
CA GLU A 75 -23.45 -6.71 -45.82
C GLU A 75 -24.94 -6.38 -46.01
#